data_AF-A0A124SIB5-F1
#
_entry.id   AF-A0A124SIB5-F1
#
_cell.length_a   1.000
_cell.length_b   1.000
_cell.length_c   1.000
_cell.angle_alpha   90.00
_cell.angle_beta   90.00
_cell.angle_gamma   90.00
#
_symmetry.space_group_name_H-M   'P 1'
#
loop_
_entity.id
_entity.type
_entity.pdbx_description
1 polymer ?
#
loop_
_entity_poly.entity_id
_entity_poly.type
_entity_poly.pdbx_seq_one_letter_code
_entity_poly.pdbx_strand_id
1 'polypeptide(L)'
;MASLSKSFLKARTIDRASLLRWVPGQLSSSLSYSYSSTVAVSEIQPPLPTPPPPPQPQPTSSSRPQGSPLLLGTSKKGLDLNIHHLSEKLRGWTRFLLFVPGAITFGLGTWQIIRRQEKVKMLEYKQSRLEMEPINCNYITPSGENLNSLEFRRVVCKGVFDEAKSIYVGPRSRSISGVTENGYYLITPLMPLPSSPESLQMPIIVNRGWVPRSWRDKSLKVVQEDGHPPNVESTAIHESSSWWRIWSKKPNTTEKGQIPEIMLDEIVGVIRGSEKPSIFVPANDPTSFQWFYIDVGAIARTCGLPENTIYIEAVNENVNPSNPYPIPKDNNALIRSSVMPQDHLNYTLTWYSLSAAVTFMAFKRLQPKKKMR
;
A
#
# COMPACT_ATOMS: atom_id res chain seq x y z
N MET A 1 52.36 -37.18 24.63
CA MET A 1 53.11 -36.72 25.83
C MET A 1 52.71 -35.28 26.15
N ALA A 2 52.90 -34.82 27.38
CA ALA A 2 52.08 -33.76 28.00
C ALA A 2 52.47 -32.30 27.68
N SER A 3 51.45 -31.44 27.55
CA SER A 3 51.42 -29.95 27.63
C SER A 3 49.97 -29.47 27.42
N LEU A 4 49.46 -28.36 27.96
CA LEU A 4 49.98 -27.43 28.98
C LEU A 4 48.79 -26.81 29.77
N SER A 5 48.89 -26.85 31.11
CA SER A 5 48.52 -25.79 32.07
C SER A 5 47.06 -25.29 32.26
N LYS A 6 46.77 -24.82 33.48
CA LYS A 6 45.46 -24.39 33.98
C LYS A 6 45.35 -22.85 34.10
N SER A 7 44.13 -22.34 33.89
CA SER A 7 43.46 -21.22 34.59
C SER A 7 44.22 -19.95 35.01
N PHE A 8 43.65 -18.77 34.70
CA PHE A 8 43.19 -17.82 35.75
C PHE A 8 42.24 -16.75 35.17
N LEU A 9 41.10 -16.51 35.84
CA LEU A 9 40.23 -15.35 35.56
C LEU A 9 40.80 -14.10 36.22
N LYS A 10 40.60 -12.92 35.59
CA LYS A 10 40.47 -11.67 36.33
C LYS A 10 39.54 -10.68 35.62
N ALA A 11 38.38 -10.43 36.22
CA ALA A 11 37.46 -9.39 35.79
C ALA A 11 38.07 -7.99 36.02
N ARG A 12 37.64 -7.00 35.23
CA ARG A 12 37.99 -5.59 35.40
C ARG A 12 36.72 -4.75 35.54
N THR A 13 36.44 -4.36 36.77
CA THR A 13 35.51 -3.28 37.12
C THR A 13 36.03 -1.97 36.52
N ILE A 14 35.14 -1.12 36.01
CA ILE A 14 35.45 0.29 35.70
C ILE A 14 34.50 1.16 36.50
N ASP A 15 35.08 2.12 37.20
CA ASP A 15 34.44 2.91 38.25
C ASP A 15 33.81 4.20 37.71
N ARG A 16 32.99 4.86 38.54
CA ARG A 16 32.15 6.00 38.17
C ARG A 16 32.62 7.29 38.85
N ALA A 17 32.39 8.41 38.17
CA ALA A 17 32.39 9.81 38.65
C ALA A 17 33.69 10.64 38.57
N SER A 18 33.61 11.70 37.77
CA SER A 18 34.25 13.03 37.92
C SER A 18 33.55 13.97 36.93
N LEU A 19 32.44 14.62 37.33
CA LEU A 19 32.44 16.02 37.79
C LEU A 19 33.15 17.01 36.85
N LEU A 20 32.40 17.56 35.87
CA LEU A 20 32.54 18.95 35.48
C LEU A 20 31.17 19.64 35.40
N ARG A 21 31.16 20.88 35.88
CA ARG A 21 29.99 21.73 36.14
C ARG A 21 29.90 22.75 35.01
N TRP A 22 28.72 22.90 34.38
CA TRP A 22 28.48 23.98 33.42
C TRP A 22 27.20 24.71 33.77
N VAL A 23 27.25 26.05 33.73
CA VAL A 23 26.17 26.96 34.14
C VAL A 23 25.69 27.70 32.89
N PRO A 24 24.36 27.81 32.64
CA PRO A 24 23.86 28.49 31.45
C PRO A 24 23.96 30.01 31.60
N GLY A 25 24.60 30.67 30.64
CA GLY A 25 24.72 32.13 30.53
C GLY A 25 24.16 32.63 29.21
N GLN A 26 23.31 33.65 29.27
CA GLN A 26 22.57 34.25 28.15
C GLN A 26 23.45 34.72 27.00
N LEU A 27 22.94 34.60 25.76
CA LEU A 27 23.15 35.60 24.73
C LEU A 27 21.91 35.68 23.82
N SER A 28 21.32 36.87 23.78
CA SER A 28 20.16 37.20 22.96
C SER A 28 20.58 37.45 21.51
N SER A 29 19.87 36.87 20.55
CA SER A 29 19.78 37.43 19.20
C SER A 29 18.38 37.21 18.64
N SER A 30 17.65 38.31 18.48
CA SER A 30 16.29 38.35 17.93
C SER A 30 16.33 38.37 16.40
N LEU A 31 15.84 37.31 15.77
CA LEU A 31 15.49 37.30 14.35
C LEU A 31 14.03 36.84 14.20
N SER A 32 13.13 37.81 14.20
CA SER A 32 11.70 37.63 13.95
C SER A 32 11.44 37.30 12.48
N TYR A 33 11.08 36.06 12.19
CA TYR A 33 10.47 35.68 10.91
C TYR A 33 8.95 35.65 11.06
N SER A 34 8.28 36.61 10.42
CA SER A 34 6.82 36.65 10.34
C SER A 34 6.34 35.63 9.32
N TYR A 35 5.58 34.62 9.77
CA TYR A 35 4.83 33.75 8.86
C TYR A 35 3.61 34.50 8.34
N SER A 36 3.65 34.94 7.08
CA SER A 36 2.46 35.45 6.40
C SER A 36 1.59 34.28 5.96
N SER A 37 0.33 34.26 6.41
CA SER A 37 -0.64 33.23 6.04
C SER A 37 -1.13 33.42 4.61
N THR A 38 -0.54 32.70 3.65
CA THR A 38 -1.13 32.53 2.31
C THR A 38 -2.01 31.28 2.28
N VAL A 39 -3.30 31.48 1.99
CA VAL A 39 -4.27 30.41 1.77
C VAL A 39 -3.86 29.59 0.55
N ALA A 40 -3.46 28.34 0.75
CA ALA A 40 -3.23 27.40 -0.34
C ALA A 40 -4.59 26.88 -0.84
N VAL A 41 -5.12 27.55 -1.87
CA VAL A 41 -6.29 27.05 -2.62
C VAL A 41 -5.93 25.71 -3.27
N SER A 42 -6.80 24.71 -3.09
CA SER A 42 -6.62 23.37 -3.65
C SER A 42 -6.65 23.40 -5.18
N GLU A 43 -5.48 23.26 -5.82
CA GLU A 43 -5.38 23.15 -7.27
C GLU A 43 -5.81 21.76 -7.74
N ILE A 44 -7.06 21.67 -8.21
CA ILE A 44 -7.64 20.45 -8.78
C ILE A 44 -7.01 20.23 -10.15
N GLN A 45 -6.24 19.14 -10.31
CA GLN A 45 -5.78 18.72 -11.64
C GLN A 45 -6.97 18.34 -12.53
N PRO A 46 -7.16 18.96 -13.71
CA PRO A 46 -8.19 18.55 -14.65
C PRO A 46 -7.85 17.18 -15.26
N PRO A 47 -8.86 16.36 -15.61
CA PRO A 47 -8.64 15.05 -16.22
C PRO A 47 -8.03 15.17 -17.63
N LEU A 48 -7.20 14.19 -18.02
CA LEU A 48 -6.62 14.14 -19.37
C LEU A 48 -7.72 14.01 -20.44
N PRO A 49 -7.57 14.68 -21.61
CA PRO A 49 -8.49 14.52 -22.72
C PRO A 49 -8.36 13.14 -23.38
N THR A 50 -9.49 12.56 -23.77
CA THR A 50 -9.55 11.32 -24.56
C THR A 50 -9.20 11.56 -26.03
N PRO A 51 -8.63 10.55 -26.73
CA PRO A 51 -8.29 10.69 -28.15
C PRO A 51 -9.56 10.67 -29.03
N PRO A 52 -9.60 11.47 -30.13
CA PRO A 52 -10.75 11.50 -31.04
C PRO A 52 -10.84 10.25 -31.93
N PRO A 53 -12.04 9.86 -32.39
CA PRO A 53 -12.23 8.73 -33.30
C PRO A 53 -11.74 9.05 -34.73
N PRO A 54 -11.39 8.02 -35.55
CA PRO A 54 -10.93 8.22 -36.91
C PRO A 54 -12.06 8.68 -37.85
N PRO A 55 -11.79 9.55 -38.86
CA PRO A 55 -12.82 10.03 -39.78
C PRO A 55 -13.27 8.96 -40.78
N GLN A 56 -14.57 8.84 -41.01
CA GLN A 56 -15.12 8.13 -42.18
C GLN A 56 -15.19 9.05 -43.41
N PRO A 57 -15.07 8.52 -44.64
CA PRO A 57 -15.12 9.32 -45.86
C PRO A 57 -16.57 9.66 -46.28
N GLN A 58 -16.79 10.89 -46.72
CA GLN A 58 -18.03 11.33 -47.39
C GLN A 58 -17.72 12.14 -48.67
N PRO A 59 -18.67 12.20 -49.63
CA PRO A 59 -18.34 12.25 -51.05
C PRO A 59 -18.05 13.65 -51.59
N THR A 60 -17.22 13.71 -52.63
CA THR A 60 -16.87 14.93 -53.36
C THR A 60 -18.00 15.37 -54.28
N SER A 61 -18.55 16.57 -54.05
CA SER A 61 -19.34 17.28 -55.06
C SER A 61 -18.40 17.99 -56.04
N SER A 62 -18.70 17.86 -57.34
CA SER A 62 -17.94 18.53 -58.40
C SER A 62 -18.58 19.86 -58.76
N SER A 63 -17.77 20.92 -58.83
CA SER A 63 -18.15 22.16 -59.51
C SER A 63 -16.94 22.77 -60.19
N ARG A 64 -17.05 22.97 -61.50
CA ARG A 64 -16.01 23.49 -62.40
C ARG A 64 -16.37 24.92 -62.80
N PRO A 65 -15.41 25.86 -62.75
CA PRO A 65 -15.38 26.98 -63.67
C PRO A 65 -14.30 26.75 -64.74
N GLN A 66 -14.58 27.15 -65.98
CA GLN A 66 -13.56 27.32 -67.02
C GLN A 66 -13.08 28.77 -67.00
N GLY A 67 -11.79 29.01 -67.24
CA GLY A 67 -11.20 30.35 -67.33
C GLY A 67 -9.85 30.30 -68.04
N SER A 68 -9.69 31.16 -69.05
CA SER A 68 -8.63 31.11 -70.06
C SER A 68 -7.22 31.51 -69.54
N PRO A 69 -6.13 31.14 -70.23
CA PRO A 69 -4.77 31.37 -69.75
C PRO A 69 -4.33 32.83 -69.99
N LEU A 70 -3.75 33.46 -68.96
CA LEU A 70 -3.00 34.70 -69.10
C LEU A 70 -1.55 34.50 -68.65
N LEU A 71 -0.64 34.96 -69.51
CA LEU A 71 0.79 34.95 -69.29
C LEU A 71 1.17 35.89 -68.13
N LEU A 72 1.70 35.33 -67.04
CA LEU A 72 2.47 36.11 -66.07
C LEU A 72 3.84 35.46 -65.84
N GLY A 73 4.84 36.00 -66.55
CA GLY A 73 6.23 35.57 -66.44
C GLY A 73 6.89 36.09 -65.16
N THR A 74 6.62 35.46 -64.01
CA THR A 74 7.24 35.83 -62.73
C THR A 74 8.06 34.68 -62.14
N SER A 75 9.39 34.79 -62.27
CA SER A 75 10.43 34.17 -61.43
C SER A 75 10.28 32.68 -61.04
N LYS A 76 10.35 31.76 -62.01
CA LYS A 76 10.65 30.33 -61.70
C LYS A 76 11.94 30.18 -60.89
N LYS A 77 13.02 30.86 -61.26
CA LYS A 77 14.30 30.82 -60.53
C LYS A 77 14.18 31.21 -59.05
N GLY A 78 13.37 32.23 -58.71
CA GLY A 78 13.13 32.61 -57.32
C GLY A 78 12.32 31.58 -56.54
N LEU A 79 11.33 30.97 -57.19
CA LEU A 79 10.52 29.90 -56.59
C LEU A 79 11.35 28.62 -56.37
N ASP A 80 12.11 28.20 -57.38
CA ASP A 80 12.97 27.02 -57.35
C ASP A 80 14.07 27.15 -56.29
N LEU A 81 14.74 28.31 -56.19
CA LEU A 81 15.72 28.60 -55.13
C LEU A 81 15.10 28.50 -53.73
N ASN A 82 13.88 29.03 -53.55
CA ASN A 82 13.20 29.00 -52.26
C ASN A 82 12.75 27.57 -51.89
N ILE A 83 12.23 26.80 -52.86
CA ILE A 83 11.89 25.37 -52.69
C ILE A 83 13.14 24.54 -52.35
N HIS A 84 14.27 24.78 -53.02
CA HIS A 84 15.51 24.05 -52.74
C HIS A 84 16.10 24.39 -51.35
N HIS A 85 15.96 25.64 -50.91
CA HIS A 85 16.34 26.08 -49.55
C HIS A 85 15.41 25.49 -48.48
N LEU A 86 14.09 25.51 -48.71
CA LEU A 86 13.09 24.85 -47.87
C LEU A 86 13.34 23.33 -47.77
N SER A 87 13.67 22.68 -48.87
CA SER A 87 13.99 21.25 -48.94
C SER A 87 15.23 20.88 -48.11
N GLU A 88 16.34 21.61 -48.25
CA GLU A 88 17.53 21.37 -47.43
C GLU A 88 17.29 21.70 -45.94
N LYS A 89 16.47 22.72 -45.64
CA LYS A 89 16.08 23.06 -44.26
C LYS A 89 15.20 21.97 -43.62
N LEU A 90 14.22 21.43 -44.36
CA LEU A 90 13.43 20.27 -43.96
C LEU A 90 14.31 19.03 -43.75
N ARG A 91 15.21 18.75 -44.68
CA ARG A 91 16.16 17.63 -44.64
C ARG A 91 17.13 17.74 -43.46
N GLY A 92 17.50 18.95 -43.05
CA GLY A 92 18.19 19.23 -41.79
C GLY A 92 17.34 18.83 -40.58
N TRP A 93 16.09 19.30 -40.51
CA TRP A 93 15.14 18.94 -39.46
C TRP A 93 14.87 17.42 -39.37
N THR A 94 14.75 16.72 -40.50
CA THR A 94 14.55 15.25 -40.50
C THR A 94 15.71 14.50 -39.85
N ARG A 95 16.94 15.03 -39.87
CA ARG A 95 18.09 14.41 -39.19
C ARG A 95 18.00 14.54 -37.67
N PHE A 96 17.44 15.63 -37.15
CA PHE A 96 17.21 15.80 -35.71
C PHE A 96 16.13 14.85 -35.18
N LEU A 97 15.11 14.53 -36.00
CA LEU A 97 14.08 13.56 -35.63
C LEU A 97 14.64 12.16 -35.29
N LEU A 98 15.80 11.78 -35.84
CA LEU A 98 16.46 10.50 -35.51
C LEU A 98 16.92 10.42 -34.03
N PHE A 99 17.17 11.57 -33.39
CA PHE A 99 17.58 11.63 -31.98
C PHE A 99 16.40 11.71 -31.01
N VAL A 100 15.18 12.02 -31.48
CA VAL A 100 13.99 12.19 -30.62
C VAL A 100 13.71 10.95 -29.75
N PRO A 101 13.77 9.69 -30.24
CA PRO A 101 13.55 8.54 -29.35
C PRO A 101 14.67 8.34 -28.32
N GLY A 102 15.91 8.75 -28.63
CA GLY A 102 17.04 8.78 -27.69
C GLY A 102 16.84 9.81 -26.57
N ALA A 103 16.31 10.99 -26.91
CA ALA A 103 15.94 12.04 -25.95
C ALA A 103 14.75 11.63 -25.06
N ILE A 104 13.71 11.00 -25.63
CA ILE A 104 12.56 10.48 -24.87
C ILE A 104 13.01 9.42 -23.87
N THR A 105 13.80 8.45 -24.31
CA THR A 105 14.29 7.36 -23.42
C THR A 105 15.28 7.87 -22.37
N PHE A 106 16.07 8.91 -22.68
CA PHE A 106 16.86 9.62 -21.67
C PHE A 106 15.96 10.29 -20.61
N GLY A 107 14.93 11.01 -21.05
CA GLY A 107 13.94 11.63 -20.16
C GLY A 107 13.24 10.63 -19.24
N LEU A 108 12.88 9.46 -19.76
CA LEU A 108 12.33 8.35 -18.96
C LEU A 108 13.34 7.83 -17.94
N GLY A 109 14.62 7.68 -18.30
CA GLY A 109 15.68 7.30 -17.36
C GLY A 109 15.86 8.33 -16.23
N THR A 110 15.88 9.62 -16.55
CA THR A 110 15.94 10.71 -15.55
C THR A 110 14.71 10.70 -14.64
N TRP A 111 13.52 10.53 -15.20
CA TRP A 111 12.28 10.42 -14.43
C TRP A 111 12.29 9.23 -13.46
N GLN A 112 12.83 8.07 -13.86
CA GLN A 112 12.98 6.90 -12.97
C GLN A 112 13.91 7.19 -11.77
N ILE A 113 14.96 8.00 -11.94
CA ILE A 113 15.82 8.44 -10.82
C ILE A 113 15.05 9.32 -9.84
N ILE A 114 14.33 10.34 -10.35
CA ILE A 114 13.52 11.24 -9.51
C ILE A 114 12.46 10.43 -8.76
N ARG A 115 11.72 9.57 -9.48
CA ARG A 115 10.70 8.71 -8.90
C ARG A 115 11.26 7.73 -7.88
N ARG A 116 12.50 7.24 -8.06
CA ARG A 116 13.22 6.46 -7.05
C ARG A 116 13.47 7.27 -5.79
N GLN A 117 13.94 8.52 -5.89
CA GLN A 117 14.23 9.36 -4.73
C GLN A 117 12.96 9.65 -3.91
N GLU A 118 11.86 9.97 -4.58
CA GLU A 118 10.53 10.07 -3.95
C GLU A 118 10.16 8.76 -3.24
N LYS A 119 10.38 7.61 -3.91
CA LYS A 119 10.06 6.29 -3.37
C LYS A 119 10.88 5.96 -2.12
N VAL A 120 12.17 6.28 -2.12
CA VAL A 120 13.08 6.10 -0.98
C VAL A 120 12.60 6.94 0.21
N LYS A 121 12.39 8.25 0.02
CA LYS A 121 11.88 9.14 1.09
C LYS A 121 10.55 8.67 1.67
N MET A 122 9.63 8.20 0.83
CA MET A 122 8.34 7.66 1.28
C MET A 122 8.47 6.33 2.04
N LEU A 123 9.51 5.52 1.79
CA LEU A 123 9.77 4.30 2.55
C LEU A 123 10.48 4.61 3.87
N GLU A 124 11.48 5.50 3.85
CA GLU A 124 12.18 5.99 5.05
C GLU A 124 11.21 6.64 6.04
N TYR A 125 10.29 7.49 5.55
CA TYR A 125 9.23 8.09 6.37
C TYR A 125 8.39 7.02 7.08
N LYS A 126 7.89 6.02 6.34
CA LYS A 126 7.09 4.93 6.91
C LYS A 126 7.88 4.09 7.91
N GLN A 127 9.11 3.73 7.56
CA GLN A 127 9.99 2.93 8.40
C GLN A 127 10.24 3.64 9.73
N SER A 128 10.57 4.93 9.70
CA SER A 128 10.79 5.71 10.93
C SER A 128 9.55 5.74 11.86
N ARG A 129 8.33 5.71 11.30
CA ARG A 129 7.06 5.70 12.08
C ARG A 129 6.74 4.32 12.67
N LEU A 130 7.20 3.25 12.02
CA LEU A 130 7.13 1.87 12.50
C LEU A 130 8.22 1.57 13.54
N GLU A 131 9.36 2.24 13.50
CA GLU A 131 10.45 2.07 14.47
C GLU A 131 10.21 2.85 15.78
N MET A 132 9.36 3.87 15.77
CA MET A 132 8.99 4.61 16.99
C MET A 132 8.20 3.73 17.99
N GLU A 133 8.53 3.84 19.28
CA GLU A 133 7.83 3.20 20.40
C GLU A 133 6.30 3.32 20.31
N PRO A 134 5.51 2.25 20.52
CA PRO A 134 4.05 2.31 20.42
C PRO A 134 3.38 3.36 21.32
N ILE A 135 2.41 4.12 20.79
CA ILE A 135 1.60 5.07 21.59
C ILE A 135 0.36 4.35 22.15
N ASN A 136 -0.04 4.62 23.38
CA ASN A 136 -1.35 4.16 23.86
C ASN A 136 -2.50 4.80 23.06
N CYS A 137 -3.39 3.97 22.52
CA CYS A 137 -4.57 4.35 21.75
C CYS A 137 -5.46 5.44 22.38
N ASN A 138 -5.59 5.48 23.71
CA ASN A 138 -6.45 6.42 24.42
C ASN A 138 -6.01 7.89 24.28
N TYR A 139 -4.76 8.13 23.87
CA TYR A 139 -4.26 9.48 23.58
C TYR A 139 -4.59 9.95 22.15
N ILE A 140 -5.29 9.12 21.35
CA ILE A 140 -5.57 9.40 19.94
C ILE A 140 -7.02 9.84 19.80
N THR A 141 -7.21 11.14 19.54
CA THR A 141 -8.53 11.70 19.24
C THR A 141 -8.90 11.40 17.78
N PRO A 142 -10.08 10.83 17.49
CA PRO A 142 -10.54 10.57 16.13
C PRO A 142 -11.08 11.84 15.44
N SER A 143 -10.27 12.89 15.35
CA SER A 143 -10.53 14.06 14.50
C SER A 143 -9.92 13.84 13.10
N GLY A 144 -10.72 14.06 12.05
CA GLY A 144 -10.44 13.54 10.71
C GLY A 144 -9.13 14.00 10.06
N GLU A 145 -8.69 15.23 10.31
CA GLU A 145 -7.40 15.72 9.81
C GLU A 145 -6.20 15.07 10.51
N ASN A 146 -6.36 14.68 11.78
CA ASN A 146 -5.26 14.12 12.58
C ASN A 146 -4.97 12.67 12.20
N LEU A 147 -5.99 11.85 11.90
CA LEU A 147 -5.83 10.42 11.65
C LEU A 147 -4.89 10.11 10.46
N ASN A 148 -4.96 10.91 9.39
CA ASN A 148 -4.04 10.79 8.24
C ASN A 148 -2.57 11.11 8.63
N SER A 149 -2.35 12.02 9.57
CA SER A 149 -0.99 12.32 10.08
C SER A 149 -0.41 11.17 10.92
N LEU A 150 -1.28 10.34 11.49
CA LEU A 150 -0.93 9.17 12.31
C LEU A 150 -0.76 7.89 11.50
N GLU A 151 -0.93 7.91 10.17
CA GLU A 151 -0.69 6.74 9.32
C GLU A 151 0.75 6.19 9.53
N PHE A 152 0.87 4.87 9.58
CA PHE A 152 2.09 4.11 9.90
C PHE A 152 2.60 4.24 11.35
N ARG A 153 1.89 4.93 12.25
CA ARG A 153 2.28 4.97 13.67
C ARG A 153 1.88 3.68 14.39
N ARG A 154 2.83 3.08 15.12
CA ARG A 154 2.56 2.00 16.09
C ARG A 154 1.75 2.47 17.28
N VAL A 155 0.79 1.65 17.70
CA VAL A 155 -0.07 1.86 18.86
C VAL A 155 -0.26 0.58 19.68
N VAL A 156 -0.56 0.74 20.97
CA VAL A 156 -1.04 -0.34 21.85
C VAL A 156 -2.49 -0.06 22.23
N CYS A 157 -3.33 -1.08 22.09
CA CYS A 157 -4.76 -1.05 22.37
C CYS A 157 -5.11 -2.19 23.31
N LYS A 158 -5.94 -1.95 24.33
CA LYS A 158 -6.49 -3.01 25.19
C LYS A 158 -8.01 -2.97 25.17
N GLY A 159 -8.65 -4.11 24.92
CA GLY A 159 -10.11 -4.16 24.83
C GLY A 159 -10.63 -5.58 24.82
N VAL A 160 -11.85 -5.77 24.33
CA VAL A 160 -12.46 -7.09 24.14
C VAL A 160 -12.96 -7.19 22.71
N PHE A 161 -12.62 -8.26 21.99
CA PHE A 161 -13.08 -8.44 20.61
C PHE A 161 -14.58 -8.77 20.53
N ASP A 162 -15.32 -8.01 19.71
CA ASP A 162 -16.70 -8.33 19.32
C ASP A 162 -16.68 -9.29 18.11
N GLU A 163 -16.42 -10.57 18.39
CA GLU A 163 -16.29 -11.62 17.36
C GLU A 163 -17.58 -11.82 16.55
N ALA A 164 -18.76 -11.48 17.09
CA ALA A 164 -20.03 -11.54 16.38
C ALA A 164 -20.12 -10.52 15.23
N LYS A 165 -19.30 -9.45 15.29
CA LYS A 165 -19.16 -8.43 14.24
C LYS A 165 -17.89 -8.56 13.41
N SER A 166 -17.23 -9.73 13.44
CA SER A 166 -16.07 -10.03 12.61
C SER A 166 -16.43 -10.06 11.11
N ILE A 167 -15.71 -9.27 10.31
CA ILE A 167 -15.86 -9.15 8.85
C ILE A 167 -14.65 -9.79 8.14
N TYR A 168 -14.92 -10.58 7.10
CA TYR A 168 -13.91 -11.27 6.31
C TYR A 168 -13.68 -10.57 4.97
N VAL A 169 -12.55 -9.89 4.79
CA VAL A 169 -12.23 -9.15 3.56
C VAL A 169 -11.32 -9.98 2.63
N GLY A 170 -11.73 -10.20 1.37
CA GLY A 170 -10.92 -10.91 0.39
C GLY A 170 -11.63 -11.22 -0.94
N PRO A 171 -11.03 -12.04 -1.82
CA PRO A 171 -9.92 -12.94 -1.55
C PRO A 171 -8.59 -12.23 -1.28
N ARG A 172 -7.78 -12.81 -0.39
CA ARG A 172 -6.39 -12.39 -0.10
C ARG A 172 -5.46 -13.57 -0.27
N SER A 173 -4.58 -13.51 -1.26
CA SER A 173 -3.56 -14.54 -1.50
C SER A 173 -2.38 -14.37 -0.55
N ARG A 174 -1.86 -15.47 0.00
CA ARG A 174 -0.63 -15.53 0.79
C ARG A 174 0.22 -16.71 0.31
N SER A 175 1.53 -16.53 0.21
CA SER A 175 2.44 -17.65 0.02
C SER A 175 2.77 -18.28 1.37
N ILE A 176 2.56 -19.59 1.49
CA ILE A 176 2.83 -20.40 2.68
C ILE A 176 3.67 -21.58 2.19
N SER A 177 4.92 -21.68 2.67
CA SER A 177 5.89 -22.72 2.26
C SER A 177 6.04 -22.88 0.72
N GLY A 178 5.96 -21.77 -0.02
CA GLY A 178 6.04 -21.75 -1.49
C GLY A 178 4.71 -22.01 -2.22
N VAL A 179 3.69 -22.54 -1.55
CA VAL A 179 2.34 -22.72 -2.09
C VAL A 179 1.56 -21.41 -1.93
N THR A 180 0.79 -20.99 -2.95
CA THR A 180 -0.09 -19.82 -2.82
C THR A 180 -1.48 -20.28 -2.38
N GLU A 181 -1.90 -19.86 -1.19
CA GLU A 181 -3.24 -20.10 -0.67
C GLU A 181 -4.05 -18.80 -0.69
N ASN A 182 -5.35 -18.90 -1.00
CA ASN A 182 -6.29 -17.78 -0.92
C ASN A 182 -7.11 -17.89 0.35
N GLY A 183 -7.17 -16.81 1.12
CA GLY A 183 -7.93 -16.66 2.35
C GLY A 183 -8.56 -15.27 2.46
N TYR A 184 -8.70 -14.78 3.69
CA TYR A 184 -9.32 -13.49 4.01
C TYR A 184 -8.49 -12.74 5.06
N TYR A 185 -8.64 -11.41 5.12
CA TYR A 185 -8.30 -10.67 6.33
C TYR A 185 -9.49 -10.70 7.30
N LEU A 186 -9.22 -11.03 8.56
CA LEU A 186 -10.19 -11.01 9.65
C LEU A 186 -10.17 -9.61 10.29
N ILE A 187 -11.25 -8.88 10.10
CA ILE A 187 -11.45 -7.52 10.63
C ILE A 187 -12.45 -7.60 11.78
N THR A 188 -12.04 -7.29 13.00
CA THR A 188 -12.89 -7.41 14.20
C THR A 188 -12.89 -6.10 14.98
N PRO A 189 -14.06 -5.62 15.45
CA PRO A 189 -14.11 -4.52 16.41
C PRO A 189 -13.46 -4.90 17.74
N LEU A 190 -12.62 -4.02 18.26
CA LEU A 190 -12.09 -4.11 19.62
C LEU A 190 -12.81 -3.07 20.48
N MET A 191 -13.60 -3.55 21.43
CA MET A 191 -14.55 -2.75 22.20
C MET A 191 -13.95 -2.29 23.54
N PRO A 192 -14.33 -1.11 24.04
CA PRO A 192 -13.96 -0.64 25.37
C PRO A 192 -14.64 -1.49 26.46
N LEU A 193 -13.92 -1.80 27.54
CA LEU A 193 -14.43 -2.53 28.69
C LEU A 193 -14.55 -1.57 29.91
N PRO A 194 -15.76 -1.10 30.27
CA PRO A 194 -15.93 -0.05 31.28
C PRO A 194 -15.42 -0.40 32.69
N SER A 195 -15.23 -1.68 33.00
CA SER A 195 -14.71 -2.15 34.29
C SER A 195 -13.19 -2.04 34.44
N SER A 196 -12.43 -1.74 33.38
CA SER A 196 -10.97 -1.63 33.44
C SER A 196 -10.45 -0.27 32.92
N PRO A 197 -9.71 0.51 33.73
CA PRO A 197 -9.18 1.80 33.31
C PRO A 197 -8.02 1.69 32.32
N GLU A 198 -7.44 0.50 32.14
CA GLU A 198 -6.45 0.24 31.08
C GLU A 198 -7.07 0.01 29.71
N SER A 199 -8.40 -0.20 29.65
CA SER A 199 -9.10 -0.44 28.40
C SER A 199 -9.17 0.80 27.51
N LEU A 200 -9.48 0.58 26.24
CA LEU A 200 -9.90 1.59 25.29
C LEU A 200 -11.02 2.47 25.88
N GLN A 201 -10.99 3.76 25.57
CA GLN A 201 -12.10 4.67 25.84
C GLN A 201 -13.16 4.60 24.73
N MET A 202 -12.72 4.41 23.48
CA MET A 202 -13.57 4.36 22.28
C MET A 202 -13.30 3.06 21.50
N PRO A 203 -14.31 2.48 20.82
CA PRO A 203 -14.11 1.29 20.00
C PRO A 203 -13.19 1.58 18.82
N ILE A 204 -12.44 0.57 18.39
CA ILE A 204 -11.57 0.62 17.20
C ILE A 204 -11.79 -0.61 16.32
N ILE A 205 -11.32 -0.56 15.08
CA ILE A 205 -11.37 -1.68 14.13
C ILE A 205 -9.96 -2.26 13.95
N VAL A 206 -9.82 -3.57 14.16
CA VAL A 206 -8.53 -4.26 14.09
C VAL A 206 -8.56 -5.27 12.95
N ASN A 207 -7.64 -5.14 11.99
CA ASN A 207 -7.28 -6.25 11.11
C ASN A 207 -6.33 -7.18 11.86
N ARG A 208 -6.86 -8.30 12.34
CA ARG A 208 -6.12 -9.29 13.14
C ARG A 208 -5.18 -10.14 12.29
N GLY A 209 -5.31 -10.08 10.96
CA GLY A 209 -4.44 -10.78 10.03
C GLY A 209 -5.16 -11.71 9.07
N TRP A 210 -4.38 -12.55 8.40
CA TRP A 210 -4.83 -13.49 7.39
C TRP A 210 -5.33 -14.80 8.01
N VAL A 211 -6.46 -15.29 7.49
CA VAL A 211 -7.06 -16.60 7.83
C VAL A 211 -7.38 -17.40 6.56
N PRO A 212 -7.27 -18.73 6.58
CA PRO A 212 -7.65 -19.59 5.45
C PRO A 212 -9.18 -19.60 5.27
N ARG A 213 -9.67 -20.03 4.10
CA ARG A 213 -11.11 -19.91 3.76
C ARG A 213 -12.04 -20.60 4.76
N SER A 214 -11.61 -21.73 5.31
CA SER A 214 -12.34 -22.54 6.28
C SER A 214 -12.80 -21.78 7.53
N TRP A 215 -12.14 -20.67 7.88
CA TRP A 215 -12.59 -19.80 8.99
C TRP A 215 -13.92 -19.09 8.68
N ARG A 216 -14.08 -18.57 7.46
CA ARG A 216 -15.35 -17.98 7.01
C ARG A 216 -16.43 -19.05 6.88
N ASP A 217 -16.07 -20.20 6.32
CA ASP A 217 -17.02 -21.30 6.13
C ASP A 217 -17.50 -21.86 7.48
N LYS A 218 -16.66 -21.81 8.52
CA LYS A 218 -17.04 -22.18 9.90
C LYS A 218 -17.96 -21.13 10.54
N SER A 219 -17.66 -19.84 10.44
CA SER A 219 -18.50 -18.80 11.06
C SER A 219 -19.90 -18.74 10.43
N LEU A 220 -20.00 -18.91 9.11
CA LEU A 220 -21.30 -19.00 8.41
C LEU A 220 -22.16 -20.20 8.85
N LYS A 221 -21.53 -21.32 9.25
CA LYS A 221 -22.26 -22.50 9.77
C LYS A 221 -22.81 -22.28 11.17
N VAL A 222 -22.02 -21.71 12.08
CA VAL A 222 -22.47 -21.41 13.46
C VAL A 222 -23.73 -20.53 13.43
N VAL A 223 -23.73 -19.47 12.60
CA VAL A 223 -24.89 -18.57 12.43
C VAL A 223 -26.15 -19.28 11.88
N GLN A 224 -25.99 -20.40 11.15
CA GLN A 224 -27.12 -21.19 10.64
C GLN A 224 -27.64 -22.21 11.66
N GLU A 225 -26.76 -22.74 12.53
CA GLU A 225 -27.11 -23.67 13.60
C GLU A 225 -27.85 -22.96 14.74
N ASP A 226 -27.44 -21.74 15.12
CA ASP A 226 -28.11 -20.91 16.14
C ASP A 226 -29.50 -20.39 15.70
N GLY A 227 -29.85 -20.52 14.41
CA GLY A 227 -31.09 -20.02 13.82
C GLY A 227 -32.28 -20.99 13.80
N HIS A 228 -32.11 -22.25 14.25
CA HIS A 228 -33.16 -23.27 14.21
C HIS A 228 -33.67 -23.63 15.60
N PRO A 229 -34.99 -23.51 15.90
CA PRO A 229 -35.56 -24.21 17.04
C PRO A 229 -35.50 -25.73 16.78
N PRO A 230 -35.25 -26.58 17.81
CA PRO A 230 -35.15 -28.01 17.59
C PRO A 230 -36.53 -28.61 17.27
N ASN A 231 -36.80 -28.83 15.98
CA ASN A 231 -37.95 -29.64 15.58
C ASN A 231 -37.69 -31.09 16.00
N VAL A 232 -38.47 -31.57 16.97
CA VAL A 232 -38.40 -32.96 17.43
C VAL A 232 -39.17 -33.83 16.44
N GLU A 233 -38.46 -34.40 15.47
CA GLU A 233 -39.02 -35.49 14.66
C GLU A 233 -38.02 -36.64 14.54
N SER A 234 -38.44 -37.79 15.07
CA SER A 234 -37.63 -39.00 15.17
C SER A 234 -37.78 -39.87 13.94
N THR A 235 -36.68 -40.17 13.24
CA THR A 235 -36.67 -41.34 12.34
C THR A 235 -35.32 -42.05 12.33
N ALA A 236 -35.38 -43.38 12.26
CA ALA A 236 -34.34 -44.33 12.63
C ALA A 236 -33.00 -44.25 11.86
N ILE A 237 -31.93 -44.30 12.64
CA ILE A 237 -30.71 -45.13 12.50
C ILE A 237 -30.36 -45.61 11.07
N HIS A 238 -29.18 -45.17 10.61
CA HIS A 238 -28.25 -46.07 9.91
C HIS A 238 -26.85 -45.90 10.50
N GLU A 239 -26.23 -46.98 10.97
CA GLU A 239 -24.90 -46.93 11.59
C GLU A 239 -23.79 -46.71 10.56
N SER A 240 -22.82 -45.84 10.90
CA SER A 240 -21.42 -46.05 10.54
C SER A 240 -20.46 -45.29 11.46
N SER A 241 -19.66 -46.07 12.21
CA SER A 241 -18.30 -45.76 12.70
C SER A 241 -18.03 -44.49 13.57
N SER A 242 -18.20 -44.68 14.88
CA SER A 242 -17.04 -44.77 15.80
C SER A 242 -15.93 -43.70 15.81
N TRP A 243 -16.22 -42.41 16.06
CA TRP A 243 -15.21 -41.48 16.62
C TRP A 243 -15.67 -40.66 17.84
N TRP A 244 -16.97 -40.49 18.03
CA TRP A 244 -17.61 -39.73 19.11
C TRP A 244 -17.44 -40.34 20.53
N ARG A 245 -17.12 -41.65 20.63
CA ARG A 245 -17.05 -42.38 21.91
C ARG A 245 -15.82 -42.09 22.78
N ILE A 246 -14.93 -41.21 22.33
CA ILE A 246 -13.72 -40.79 23.05
C ILE A 246 -13.94 -39.46 23.81
N TRP A 247 -14.91 -38.64 23.40
CA TRP A 247 -15.05 -37.25 23.88
C TRP A 247 -16.20 -37.00 24.86
N SER A 248 -17.06 -37.99 25.11
CA SER A 248 -18.19 -37.86 26.04
C SER A 248 -17.84 -38.31 27.48
N LYS A 249 -16.92 -37.61 28.14
CA LYS A 249 -16.87 -37.57 29.61
C LYS A 249 -17.54 -36.28 30.08
N LYS A 250 -18.71 -36.41 30.72
CA LYS A 250 -19.36 -35.29 31.42
C LYS A 250 -18.43 -34.79 32.54
N PRO A 251 -18.12 -33.49 32.65
CA PRO A 251 -17.60 -32.96 33.91
C PRO A 251 -18.74 -33.00 34.94
N ASN A 252 -18.47 -33.58 36.11
CA ASN A 252 -19.41 -33.54 37.22
C ASN A 252 -19.44 -32.14 37.84
N THR A 253 -20.63 -31.66 38.14
CA THR A 253 -20.89 -30.41 38.85
C THR A 253 -20.24 -30.41 40.24
N THR A 254 -19.49 -29.35 40.55
CA THR A 254 -19.50 -28.56 41.81
C THR A 254 -18.11 -28.01 42.12
N GLU A 255 -17.73 -26.90 41.48
CA GLU A 255 -16.91 -25.87 42.11
C GLU A 255 -17.56 -24.50 41.86
N LYS A 256 -17.26 -23.55 42.75
CA LYS A 256 -18.04 -22.31 42.94
C LYS A 256 -17.93 -21.40 41.72
N GLY A 257 -19.02 -20.70 41.40
CA GLY A 257 -19.09 -19.80 40.26
C GLY A 257 -18.08 -18.66 40.35
N GLN A 258 -16.96 -18.81 39.65
CA GLN A 258 -16.24 -17.67 39.09
C GLN A 258 -16.98 -17.28 37.80
N ILE A 259 -17.52 -16.07 37.78
CA ILE A 259 -17.89 -15.39 36.54
C ILE A 259 -16.61 -15.37 35.68
N PRO A 260 -16.65 -15.73 34.38
CA PRO A 260 -15.45 -15.69 33.55
C PRO A 260 -14.89 -14.27 33.58
N GLU A 261 -13.68 -14.13 34.12
CA GLU A 261 -12.95 -12.88 34.16
C GLU A 261 -12.69 -12.46 32.71
N ILE A 262 -13.36 -11.40 32.26
CA ILE A 262 -13.26 -10.90 30.90
C ILE A 262 -11.86 -10.30 30.74
N MET A 263 -10.92 -11.14 30.29
CA MET A 263 -9.54 -10.71 30.06
C MET A 263 -9.50 -9.68 28.94
N LEU A 264 -8.67 -8.65 29.12
CA LEU A 264 -8.39 -7.70 28.06
C LEU A 264 -7.42 -8.31 27.04
N ASP A 265 -7.82 -8.30 25.78
CA ASP A 265 -6.92 -8.53 24.66
C ASP A 265 -6.00 -7.31 24.52
N GLU A 266 -4.69 -7.49 24.63
CA GLU A 266 -3.69 -6.47 24.31
C GLU A 266 -3.19 -6.64 22.87
N ILE A 267 -3.40 -5.61 22.05
CA ILE A 267 -3.05 -5.58 20.62
C ILE A 267 -2.02 -4.49 20.41
N VAL A 268 -0.85 -4.85 19.88
CA VAL A 268 0.03 -3.91 19.19
C VAL A 268 -0.39 -3.85 17.72
N GLY A 269 -0.54 -2.65 17.18
CA GLY A 269 -0.96 -2.45 15.80
C GLY A 269 -0.38 -1.19 15.18
N VAL A 270 -0.65 -1.00 13.90
CA VAL A 270 -0.20 0.16 13.11
C VAL A 270 -1.42 0.84 12.51
N ILE A 271 -1.53 2.16 12.70
CA ILE A 271 -2.64 2.95 12.13
C ILE A 271 -2.55 2.97 10.60
N ARG A 272 -3.69 2.70 9.95
CA ARG A 272 -3.84 2.66 8.50
C ARG A 272 -5.16 3.33 8.10
N GLY A 273 -5.25 3.84 6.87
CA GLY A 273 -6.52 4.26 6.26
C GLY A 273 -7.15 3.18 5.39
N SER A 274 -8.29 3.49 4.77
CA SER A 274 -8.92 2.64 3.75
C SER A 274 -7.98 2.33 2.58
N GLU A 275 -8.10 1.13 2.03
CA GLU A 275 -7.44 0.75 0.80
C GLU A 275 -8.04 1.51 -0.39
N LYS A 276 -7.21 1.80 -1.40
CA LYS A 276 -7.65 2.32 -2.70
C LYS A 276 -7.72 1.16 -3.70
N PRO A 277 -8.90 0.64 -4.03
CA PRO A 277 -9.04 -0.49 -4.95
C PRO A 277 -8.60 -0.12 -6.37
N SER A 278 -8.23 -1.14 -7.16
CA SER A 278 -8.04 -1.01 -8.61
C SER A 278 -9.41 -1.04 -9.32
N ILE A 279 -9.49 -0.48 -10.53
CA ILE A 279 -10.71 -0.44 -11.36
C ILE A 279 -11.29 -1.83 -11.70
N PHE A 280 -10.52 -2.90 -11.50
CA PHE A 280 -10.93 -4.29 -11.72
C PHE A 280 -11.41 -5.01 -10.45
N VAL A 281 -11.33 -4.35 -9.28
CA VAL A 281 -11.84 -4.91 -8.02
C VAL A 281 -13.33 -4.57 -7.90
N PRO A 282 -14.22 -5.55 -7.68
CA PRO A 282 -15.64 -5.28 -7.45
C PRO A 282 -15.87 -4.36 -6.24
N ALA A 283 -16.99 -3.63 -6.25
CA ALA A 283 -17.43 -2.86 -5.10
C ALA A 283 -17.74 -3.78 -3.90
N ASN A 284 -17.49 -3.30 -2.68
CA ASN A 284 -17.98 -3.96 -1.48
C ASN A 284 -19.52 -3.88 -1.42
N ASP A 285 -20.16 -4.95 -0.98
CA ASP A 285 -21.58 -4.97 -0.62
C ASP A 285 -21.75 -5.34 0.87
N PRO A 286 -21.99 -4.34 1.73
CA PRO A 286 -22.25 -4.56 3.15
C PRO A 286 -23.48 -5.42 3.43
N THR A 287 -24.49 -5.42 2.55
CA THR A 287 -25.78 -6.08 2.80
C THR A 287 -25.69 -7.60 2.62
N SER A 288 -24.89 -8.07 1.65
CA SER A 288 -24.57 -9.48 1.47
C SER A 288 -23.25 -9.92 2.14
N PHE A 289 -22.66 -9.05 2.97
CA PHE A 289 -21.35 -9.25 3.62
C PHE A 289 -20.20 -9.59 2.64
N GLN A 290 -20.25 -9.06 1.42
CA GLN A 290 -19.20 -9.26 0.41
C GLN A 290 -18.19 -8.11 0.44
N TRP A 291 -17.00 -8.39 0.96
CA TRP A 291 -15.92 -7.42 1.12
C TRP A 291 -14.68 -7.83 0.36
N PHE A 292 -14.24 -7.02 -0.60
CA PHE A 292 -13.07 -7.25 -1.45
C PHE A 292 -11.87 -6.39 -1.00
N TYR A 293 -12.12 -5.13 -0.63
CA TYR A 293 -11.12 -4.18 -0.14
C TYR A 293 -11.51 -3.59 1.22
N ILE A 294 -10.53 -3.12 1.98
CA ILE A 294 -10.75 -2.50 3.29
C ILE A 294 -11.27 -1.07 3.09
N ASP A 295 -12.55 -0.86 3.33
CA ASP A 295 -13.16 0.46 3.48
C ASP A 295 -13.52 0.66 4.96
N VAL A 296 -12.73 1.47 5.66
CA VAL A 296 -12.88 1.69 7.11
C VAL A 296 -14.24 2.27 7.46
N GLY A 297 -14.75 3.23 6.69
CA GLY A 297 -16.02 3.90 6.98
C GLY A 297 -17.23 3.01 6.72
N ALA A 298 -17.19 2.19 5.66
CA ALA A 298 -18.23 1.19 5.40
C ALA A 298 -18.18 0.03 6.42
N ILE A 299 -16.98 -0.46 6.78
CA ILE A 299 -16.80 -1.49 7.83
C ILE A 299 -17.32 -0.97 9.17
N ALA A 300 -16.94 0.26 9.57
CA ALA A 300 -17.40 0.88 10.81
C ALA A 300 -18.92 0.91 10.90
N ARG A 301 -19.61 1.44 9.88
CA ARG A 301 -21.08 1.46 9.82
C ARG A 301 -21.70 0.07 9.93
N THR A 302 -21.11 -0.93 9.26
CA THR A 302 -21.59 -2.32 9.31
C THR A 302 -21.47 -2.91 10.72
N CYS A 303 -20.42 -2.54 11.47
CA CYS A 303 -20.25 -2.92 12.87
C CYS A 303 -21.06 -2.03 13.86
N GLY A 304 -21.83 -1.06 13.38
CA GLY A 304 -22.56 -0.10 14.22
C GLY A 304 -21.68 0.97 14.89
N LEU A 305 -20.52 1.28 14.29
CA LEU A 305 -19.53 2.23 14.80
C LEU A 305 -19.47 3.52 13.95
N PRO A 306 -19.00 4.66 14.52
CA PRO A 306 -18.81 5.91 13.77
C PRO A 306 -17.85 5.79 12.60
N GLU A 307 -18.07 6.53 11.50
CA GLU A 307 -17.21 6.45 10.29
C GLU A 307 -15.74 6.89 10.54
N ASN A 308 -15.50 7.73 11.56
CA ASN A 308 -14.17 8.15 11.99
C ASN A 308 -13.48 7.16 12.97
N THR A 309 -14.01 5.94 13.11
CA THR A 309 -13.41 4.88 13.95
C THR A 309 -11.98 4.58 13.48
N ILE A 310 -11.04 4.51 14.43
CA ILE A 310 -9.63 4.24 14.15
C ILE A 310 -9.49 2.81 13.62
N TYR A 311 -8.77 2.66 12.51
CA TYR A 311 -8.41 1.36 11.94
C TYR A 311 -6.92 1.07 12.15
N ILE A 312 -6.63 -0.13 12.67
CA ILE A 312 -5.25 -0.62 12.84
C ILE A 312 -5.05 -1.97 12.15
N GLU A 313 -3.86 -2.16 11.59
CA GLU A 313 -3.37 -3.48 11.22
C GLU A 313 -2.56 -4.04 12.39
N ALA A 314 -3.00 -5.17 12.94
CA ALA A 314 -2.30 -5.83 14.03
C ALA A 314 -0.90 -6.24 13.57
N VAL A 315 0.08 -6.03 14.45
CA VAL A 315 1.45 -6.51 14.29
C VAL A 315 1.77 -7.35 15.52
N ASN A 316 2.10 -8.63 15.31
CA ASN A 316 2.51 -9.51 16.39
C ASN A 316 3.88 -10.07 16.08
N GLU A 317 4.83 -9.81 16.97
CA GLU A 317 6.20 -10.34 16.92
C GLU A 317 6.25 -11.77 17.47
N ASN A 318 5.24 -12.19 18.26
CA ASN A 318 5.13 -13.47 18.97
C ASN A 318 3.90 -14.27 18.54
N VAL A 319 3.93 -14.86 17.34
CA VAL A 319 2.89 -15.80 16.89
C VAL A 319 3.10 -17.17 17.56
N ASN A 320 2.10 -17.67 18.28
CA ASN A 320 2.16 -19.00 18.89
C ASN A 320 2.16 -20.10 17.80
N PRO A 321 3.19 -20.97 17.69
CA PRO A 321 3.24 -22.02 16.67
C PRO A 321 2.07 -23.01 16.72
N SER A 322 1.46 -23.21 17.90
CA SER A 322 0.33 -24.13 18.09
C SER A 322 -1.02 -23.57 17.64
N ASN A 323 -1.14 -22.25 17.50
CA ASN A 323 -2.30 -21.60 16.88
C ASN A 323 -1.83 -20.40 16.03
N PRO A 324 -1.40 -20.63 14.78
CA PRO A 324 -0.79 -19.58 13.96
C PRO A 324 -1.81 -18.57 13.41
N TYR A 325 -3.12 -18.82 13.54
CA TYR A 325 -4.17 -18.01 12.95
C TYR A 325 -4.93 -17.16 13.99
N PRO A 326 -5.33 -15.92 13.65
CA PRO A 326 -5.03 -15.20 12.40
C PRO A 326 -3.55 -14.80 12.31
N ILE A 327 -2.92 -14.93 11.13
CA ILE A 327 -1.51 -14.56 10.96
C ILE A 327 -1.42 -13.06 10.64
N PRO A 328 -0.85 -12.21 11.52
CA PRO A 328 -0.79 -10.77 11.28
C PRO A 328 0.10 -10.40 10.08
N LYS A 329 0.09 -9.12 9.71
CA LYS A 329 1.04 -8.58 8.74
C LYS A 329 2.37 -8.31 9.45
N ASP A 330 3.47 -8.62 8.79
CA ASP A 330 4.80 -8.22 9.22
C ASP A 330 5.08 -6.76 8.84
N ASN A 331 5.93 -6.07 9.61
CA ASN A 331 6.26 -4.67 9.37
C ASN A 331 6.80 -4.42 7.94
N ASN A 332 7.50 -5.39 7.33
CA ASN A 332 8.00 -5.25 5.96
C ASN A 332 6.86 -5.28 4.94
N ALA A 333 5.79 -6.06 5.13
CA ALA A 333 4.61 -6.01 4.28
C ALA A 333 3.84 -4.68 4.39
N LEU A 334 3.90 -3.98 5.51
CA LEU A 334 3.27 -2.66 5.68
C LEU A 334 3.92 -1.57 4.82
N ILE A 335 5.25 -1.64 4.63
CA ILE A 335 6.00 -0.70 3.79
C ILE A 335 6.07 -1.13 2.32
N ARG A 336 5.96 -2.44 2.04
CA ARG A 336 6.11 -3.01 0.69
C ARG A 336 5.06 -2.45 -0.28
N SER A 337 5.48 -2.31 -1.54
CA SER A 337 4.59 -1.95 -2.65
C SER A 337 5.03 -2.66 -3.92
N SER A 338 4.21 -2.60 -4.97
CA SER A 338 4.44 -3.27 -6.26
C SER A 338 5.77 -2.92 -6.94
N VAL A 339 6.23 -1.67 -6.82
CA VAL A 339 7.52 -1.21 -7.38
C VAL A 339 8.39 -0.66 -6.25
N MET A 340 9.60 -1.18 -6.11
CA MET A 340 10.60 -0.81 -5.11
C MET A 340 11.70 0.09 -5.69
N PRO A 341 12.48 0.79 -4.83
CA PRO A 341 13.62 1.61 -5.29
C PRO A 341 14.67 0.85 -6.12
N GLN A 342 14.79 -0.47 -5.95
CA GLN A 342 15.69 -1.29 -6.77
C GLN A 342 15.12 -1.51 -8.18
N ASP A 343 13.82 -1.69 -8.33
CA ASP A 343 13.17 -1.83 -9.64
C ASP A 343 13.35 -0.55 -10.46
N HIS A 344 13.17 0.62 -9.82
CA HIS A 344 13.47 1.91 -10.45
C HIS A 344 14.94 2.05 -10.88
N LEU A 345 15.90 1.50 -10.14
CA LEU A 345 17.31 1.44 -10.57
C LEU A 345 17.48 0.54 -11.80
N ASN A 346 16.88 -0.65 -11.78
CA ASN A 346 16.93 -1.58 -12.90
C ASN A 346 16.34 -0.95 -14.17
N TYR A 347 15.18 -0.29 -14.07
CA TYR A 347 14.59 0.46 -15.17
C TYR A 347 15.46 1.64 -15.63
N THR A 348 16.08 2.38 -14.70
CA THR A 348 17.02 3.48 -15.05
C THR A 348 18.14 2.97 -15.95
N LEU A 349 18.74 1.83 -15.61
CA LEU A 349 19.78 1.20 -16.43
C LEU A 349 19.26 0.80 -17.82
N THR A 350 18.06 0.20 -17.90
CA THR A 350 17.42 -0.14 -19.18
C THR A 350 17.19 1.09 -20.06
N TRP A 351 16.62 2.16 -19.51
CA TRP A 351 16.28 3.36 -20.28
C TRP A 351 17.52 4.11 -20.78
N TYR A 352 18.57 4.24 -19.96
CA TYR A 352 19.83 4.84 -20.41
C TYR A 352 20.60 3.96 -21.40
N SER A 353 20.58 2.64 -21.25
CA SER A 353 21.16 1.73 -22.26
C SER A 353 20.45 1.86 -23.61
N LEU A 354 19.13 1.93 -23.60
CA LEU A 354 18.32 2.13 -24.82
C LEU A 354 18.57 3.51 -25.44
N SER A 355 18.63 4.57 -24.63
CA SER A 355 18.95 5.93 -25.07
C SER A 355 20.32 6.01 -25.74
N ALA A 356 21.35 5.41 -25.14
CA ALA A 356 22.69 5.32 -25.72
C ALA A 356 22.69 4.55 -27.04
N ALA A 357 22.03 3.39 -27.10
CA ALA A 357 21.96 2.57 -28.31
C ALA A 357 21.25 3.29 -29.47
N VAL A 358 20.09 3.92 -29.23
CA VAL A 358 19.35 4.63 -30.28
C VAL A 358 20.09 5.89 -30.73
N THR A 359 20.67 6.65 -29.80
CA THR A 359 21.51 7.82 -30.11
C THR A 359 22.74 7.43 -30.94
N PHE A 360 23.38 6.30 -30.62
CA PHE A 360 24.50 5.76 -31.41
C PHE A 360 24.06 5.32 -32.81
N MET A 361 22.91 4.66 -32.95
CA MET A 361 22.36 4.29 -34.26
C MET A 361 22.01 5.52 -35.11
N ALA A 362 21.41 6.56 -34.52
CA ALA A 362 21.15 7.84 -35.19
C ALA A 362 22.45 8.50 -35.65
N PHE A 363 23.46 8.58 -34.77
CA PHE A 363 24.78 9.09 -35.11
C PHE A 363 25.44 8.30 -36.26
N LYS A 364 25.45 6.97 -36.18
CA LYS A 364 25.99 6.08 -37.24
C LYS A 364 25.25 6.23 -38.56
N ARG A 365 23.93 6.42 -38.54
CA ARG A 365 23.11 6.67 -39.74
C ARG A 365 23.45 7.99 -40.44
N LEU A 366 23.94 8.98 -39.68
CA LEU A 366 24.34 10.30 -40.19
C LEU A 366 25.81 10.39 -40.62
N GLN A 367 26.65 9.40 -40.28
CA GLN A 367 28.05 9.37 -40.75
C GLN A 367 28.09 9.20 -42.28
N PRO A 368 28.81 10.07 -43.03
CA PRO A 368 28.96 9.88 -44.47
C PRO A 368 29.75 8.60 -44.75
N LYS A 369 29.24 7.75 -45.66
CA LYS A 369 29.99 6.59 -46.13
C LYS A 369 31.29 7.06 -46.79
N LYS A 370 32.45 6.65 -46.25
CA LYS A 370 33.73 6.84 -46.93
C LYS A 370 33.64 6.15 -48.30
N LYS A 371 33.80 6.91 -49.38
CA LYS A 371 34.09 6.32 -50.69
C LYS A 371 35.47 5.68 -50.58
N MET A 372 35.54 4.35 -50.60
CA MET A 372 36.76 3.69 -51.07
C MET A 372 36.94 4.12 -52.53
N ARG A 373 38.19 4.40 -52.90
CA ARG A 373 38.57 5.04 -54.17
C ARG A 373 39.63 4.19 -54.83
#